data_AF-M4Z9Z4-F1
#
_entry.id   AF-M4Z9Z4-F1
#
_cell.length_a   1.000
_cell.length_b   1.000
_cell.length_c   1.000
_cell.angle_alpha   90.00
_cell.angle_beta   90.00
_cell.angle_gamma   90.00
#
_symmetry.space_group_name_H-M   'P 1'
#
loop_
_entity.id
_entity.type
_entity.pdbx_description
1 polymer ?
#
loop_
_entity_poly.entity_id
_entity_poly.type
_entity_poly.pdbx_seq_one_letter_code
_entity_poly.pdbx_strand_id
1 'polypeptide(L)'
;MLSGDTKPDPRVEKAAEAADLLIHEVAVIDPGLLTSFPSYRAIQDHHTSPEEAGRIFSEAKPKLAVYSHIVFATVKPVQNVPEDALIARTPTSYQGPLVVGRDVSSLIISDDVKAFAPDGSPIAPLTGAQ
;
A
#
# COMPACT_ATOMS: atom_id res chain seq x y z
N MET A 1 -3.56 -11.37 6.01
CA MET A 1 -2.51 -10.90 6.94
C MET A 1 -2.61 -9.38 7.05
N LEU A 2 -2.42 -8.83 8.26
CA LEU A 2 -2.34 -7.39 8.51
C LEU A 2 -0.90 -7.10 8.94
N SER A 3 -0.19 -6.18 8.28
CA SER A 3 1.19 -5.85 8.68
C SER A 3 1.26 -5.06 9.98
N GLY A 4 0.28 -4.20 10.24
CA GLY A 4 0.45 -3.06 11.14
C GLY A 4 1.46 -2.06 10.58
N ASP A 5 1.98 -1.19 11.43
CA ASP A 5 3.03 -0.24 11.06
C ASP A 5 4.39 -0.92 11.19
N THR A 6 5.17 -0.86 10.11
CA THR A 6 6.43 -1.59 10.05
C THR A 6 7.36 -1.01 8.99
N LYS A 7 8.66 -1.14 9.25
CA LYS A 7 9.67 -1.17 8.20
C LYS A 7 9.67 -2.52 7.47
N PRO A 8 10.31 -2.62 6.29
CA PRO A 8 10.48 -3.89 5.62
C PRO A 8 11.11 -4.92 6.56
N ASP A 9 10.42 -6.04 6.71
CA ASP A 9 10.82 -7.10 7.61
C ASP A 9 10.53 -8.45 6.93
N PRO A 10 11.54 -9.30 6.72
CA PRO A 10 11.35 -10.63 6.12
C PRO A 10 10.35 -11.51 6.88
N ARG A 11 10.08 -11.22 8.16
CA ARG A 11 9.05 -11.92 8.93
C ARG A 11 7.64 -11.60 8.45
N VAL A 12 7.40 -10.40 7.94
CA VAL A 12 6.13 -9.99 7.33
C VAL A 12 5.91 -10.75 6.02
N GLU A 13 6.94 -10.80 5.17
CA GLU A 13 6.93 -11.55 3.91
C GLU A 13 6.57 -13.02 4.16
N LYS A 14 7.30 -13.65 5.07
CA LYS A 14 7.09 -15.06 5.44
C LYS A 14 5.71 -15.32 6.05
N ALA A 15 5.22 -14.42 6.90
CA ALA A 15 3.90 -14.58 7.52
C ALA A 15 2.75 -14.38 6.52
N ALA A 16 3.01 -13.68 5.41
CA ALA A 16 2.04 -13.39 4.36
C ALA A 16 2.15 -14.30 3.14
N GLU A 17 3.07 -15.28 3.13
CA GLU A 17 3.30 -16.19 2.01
C GLU A 17 2.00 -16.87 1.55
N ALA A 18 1.67 -16.67 0.27
CA ALA A 18 0.47 -17.15 -0.40
C ALA A 18 -0.87 -16.78 0.28
N ALA A 19 -0.91 -15.70 1.05
CA ALA A 19 -2.14 -15.25 1.70
C ALA A 19 -3.22 -14.89 0.67
N ASP A 20 -4.50 -15.19 0.95
CA ASP A 20 -5.59 -14.70 0.11
C ASP A 20 -5.60 -13.16 0.06
N LEU A 21 -5.38 -12.53 1.21
CA LEU A 21 -5.39 -11.09 1.36
C LEU A 21 -4.22 -10.63 2.24
N LEU A 22 -3.44 -9.68 1.74
CA LEU A 22 -2.41 -8.97 2.48
C LEU A 22 -2.78 -7.49 2.56
N ILE A 23 -3.07 -7.00 3.76
CA ILE A 23 -3.27 -5.57 4.03
C ILE A 23 -1.99 -5.03 4.65
N HIS A 24 -1.40 -4.01 4.02
CA HIS A 24 -0.11 -3.47 4.41
C HIS A 24 -0.11 -1.95 4.48
N GLU A 25 0.65 -1.38 5.41
CA GLU A 25 0.89 0.07 5.47
C GLU A 25 1.70 0.58 4.28
N VAL A 26 1.64 1.90 4.02
CA VAL A 26 2.56 2.52 3.06
C VAL A 26 2.77 3.98 3.37
N ALA A 27 4.01 4.45 3.23
CA ALA A 27 4.39 5.84 3.37
C ALA A 27 4.88 6.46 2.06
N VAL A 28 4.29 7.62 1.70
CA VAL A 28 4.77 8.48 0.62
C VAL A 28 4.91 9.91 1.14
N ILE A 29 6.15 10.35 1.30
CA ILE A 29 6.47 11.71 1.72
C ILE A 29 7.18 12.42 0.57
N ASP A 30 6.72 13.63 0.24
CA ASP A 30 7.34 14.47 -0.79
C ASP A 30 8.81 14.81 -0.40
N PRO A 31 9.80 14.58 -1.29
CA PRO A 31 11.20 14.87 -1.00
C PRO A 31 11.50 16.34 -0.65
N GLY A 32 10.76 17.29 -1.23
CA GLY A 32 10.84 18.72 -0.88
C GLY A 32 10.36 18.98 0.55
N LEU A 33 9.39 18.21 1.05
CA LEU A 33 8.97 18.27 2.44
C LEU A 33 10.00 17.66 3.40
N LEU A 34 10.74 16.63 3.01
CA LEU A 34 11.86 16.12 3.83
C LEU A 34 12.97 17.17 4.00
N THR A 35 13.16 18.04 3.01
CA THR A 35 14.13 19.15 3.07
C THR A 35 13.62 20.28 3.95
N SER A 36 12.34 20.64 3.81
CA SER A 36 11.71 21.76 4.52
C SER A 36 11.35 21.41 5.97
N PHE A 37 11.05 20.14 6.24
CA PHE A 37 10.64 19.60 7.52
C PHE A 37 11.42 18.30 7.82
N PRO A 38 12.68 18.41 8.29
CA PRO A 38 13.53 17.23 8.53
C PRO A 38 12.93 16.20 9.50
N SER A 39 11.98 16.59 10.36
CA SER A 39 11.25 15.68 11.25
C SER A 39 10.47 14.60 10.51
N TYR A 40 10.06 14.84 9.26
CA TYR A 40 9.40 13.82 8.43
C TYR A 40 10.30 12.65 8.07
N ARG A 41 11.63 12.81 8.16
CA ARG A 41 12.55 11.68 8.03
C ARG A 41 12.32 10.65 9.13
N ALA A 42 12.13 11.10 10.37
CA ALA A 42 11.83 10.19 11.47
C ALA A 42 10.54 9.42 11.22
N ILE A 43 9.51 10.04 10.63
CA ILE A 43 8.28 9.33 10.22
C ILE A 43 8.62 8.28 9.15
N GLN A 44 9.29 8.69 8.07
CA GLN A 44 9.68 7.79 6.99
C GLN A 44 10.51 6.60 7.49
N ASP A 45 11.34 6.79 8.52
CA ASP A 45 12.22 5.76 9.08
C ASP A 45 11.48 4.70 9.92
N HIS A 46 10.18 4.86 10.19
CA HIS A 46 9.34 3.84 10.83
C HIS A 46 8.43 3.09 9.86
N HIS A 47 8.28 3.57 8.62
CA HIS A 47 7.26 3.11 7.67
C HIS A 47 7.85 2.51 6.39
N THR A 48 7.01 1.84 5.61
CA THR A 48 7.39 1.15 4.38
C THR A 48 7.08 2.00 3.14
N SER A 49 8.03 2.19 2.24
CA SER A 49 7.81 2.89 0.97
C SER A 49 7.06 2.01 -0.06
N PRO A 50 6.46 2.56 -1.12
CA PRO A 50 5.78 1.77 -2.15
C PRO A 50 6.66 0.73 -2.83
N GLU A 51 7.93 1.04 -3.10
CA GLU A 51 8.88 0.11 -3.71
C GLU A 51 9.26 -1.02 -2.75
N GLU A 52 9.35 -0.73 -1.45
CA GLU A 52 9.60 -1.74 -0.43
C GLU A 52 8.38 -2.63 -0.22
N ALA A 53 7.17 -2.05 -0.12
CA ALA A 53 5.92 -2.79 -0.04
C ALA A 53 5.72 -3.69 -1.26
N GLY A 54 6.03 -3.20 -2.47
CA GLY A 54 5.96 -4.01 -3.67
C GLY A 54 6.91 -5.22 -3.64
N ARG A 55 8.13 -5.08 -3.10
CA ARG A 55 9.02 -6.23 -2.87
C ARG A 55 8.41 -7.22 -1.90
N ILE A 56 7.85 -6.74 -0.78
CA ILE A 56 7.17 -7.59 0.20
C ILE A 56 6.03 -8.38 -0.47
N PHE A 57 5.22 -7.71 -1.31
CA PHE A 57 4.12 -8.34 -2.03
C PHE A 57 4.60 -9.34 -3.07
N SER A 58 5.70 -9.06 -3.76
CA SER A 58 6.30 -9.96 -4.75
C SER A 58 6.86 -11.24 -4.13
N GLU A 59 7.42 -11.15 -2.93
CA GLU A 59 7.88 -12.32 -2.18
C GLU A 59 6.69 -13.09 -1.58
N ALA A 60 5.75 -12.38 -0.94
CA ALA A 60 4.59 -13.00 -0.29
C ALA A 60 3.56 -13.57 -1.29
N LYS A 61 3.46 -13.01 -2.50
CA LYS A 61 2.52 -13.41 -3.58
C LYS A 61 1.08 -13.59 -3.10
N PRO A 62 0.46 -12.57 -2.47
CA PRO A 62 -0.93 -12.67 -2.06
C PRO A 62 -1.87 -12.72 -3.28
N LYS A 63 -3.08 -13.29 -3.14
CA LYS A 63 -4.09 -13.17 -4.22
C LYS A 63 -4.50 -11.71 -4.43
N LEU A 64 -4.56 -10.91 -3.35
CA LEU A 64 -4.77 -9.47 -3.40
C LEU A 64 -3.93 -8.76 -2.33
N ALA A 65 -3.17 -7.75 -2.74
CA ALA A 65 -2.57 -6.77 -1.84
C ALA A 65 -3.49 -5.55 -1.69
N VAL A 66 -3.62 -5.02 -0.47
CA VAL A 66 -4.39 -3.82 -0.18
C VAL A 66 -3.57 -2.87 0.67
N TYR A 67 -3.45 -1.62 0.24
CA TYR A 67 -2.89 -0.59 1.12
C TYR A 67 -3.91 -0.16 2.17
N SER A 68 -3.46 -0.09 3.41
CA SER A 68 -4.13 0.59 4.52
C SER A 68 -3.11 1.51 5.20
N HIS A 69 -3.51 2.22 6.26
CA HIS A 69 -2.66 3.14 7.02
C HIS A 69 -1.71 3.95 6.12
N ILE A 70 -2.29 4.72 5.20
CA ILE A 70 -1.52 5.43 4.18
C ILE A 70 -0.94 6.69 4.81
N VAL A 71 0.36 6.66 5.10
CA VAL A 71 1.09 7.77 5.68
C VAL A 71 1.57 8.67 4.55
N PHE A 72 1.09 9.91 4.51
CA PHE A 72 1.56 10.87 3.53
C PHE A 72 1.62 12.26 4.15
N ALA A 73 2.63 13.02 3.75
CA ALA A 73 2.75 14.42 4.13
C ALA A 73 2.39 15.29 2.93
N THR A 74 1.51 16.26 3.14
CA THR A 74 1.14 17.23 2.11
C THR A 74 1.29 18.66 2.61
N VAL A 75 1.45 19.57 1.66
CA VAL A 75 1.19 20.99 1.87
C VAL A 75 -0.04 21.37 1.05
N LYS A 76 -0.80 22.37 1.52
CA LYS A 76 -1.92 22.93 0.74
C LYS A 76 -1.43 23.22 -0.69
N PRO A 77 -2.23 22.89 -1.73
CA PRO A 77 -3.66 22.57 -1.66
C PRO A 77 -4.00 21.07 -1.55
N VAL A 78 -3.02 20.17 -1.66
CA VAL A 78 -3.30 18.72 -1.71
C VAL A 78 -3.55 18.21 -0.29
N GLN A 79 -4.71 17.60 -0.03
CA GLN A 79 -5.02 16.98 1.28
C GLN A 79 -5.45 15.51 1.17
N ASN A 80 -5.57 15.00 -0.06
CA ASN A 80 -6.00 13.62 -0.31
C ASN A 80 -4.79 12.69 -0.45
N VAL A 81 -5.04 11.41 -0.25
CA VAL A 81 -4.07 10.34 -0.52
C VAL A 81 -3.50 10.51 -1.94
N PRO A 82 -2.17 10.52 -2.12
CA PRO A 82 -1.55 10.67 -3.42
C PRO A 82 -1.58 9.33 -4.17
N GLU A 83 -2.77 8.90 -4.58
CA GLU A 83 -2.98 7.60 -5.25
C GLU A 83 -2.07 7.45 -6.47
N ASP A 84 -1.94 8.49 -7.31
CA ASP A 84 -1.06 8.47 -8.48
C ASP A 84 0.40 8.12 -8.12
N ALA A 85 0.90 8.60 -6.98
CA ALA A 85 2.26 8.29 -6.53
C ALA A 85 2.38 6.83 -6.07
N LEU A 86 1.37 6.29 -5.40
CA LEU A 86 1.31 4.88 -5.01
C LEU A 86 1.23 3.96 -6.25
N ILE A 87 0.42 4.36 -7.22
CA ILE A 87 0.16 3.64 -8.48
C ILE A 87 1.38 3.72 -9.41
N ALA A 88 2.14 4.81 -9.40
CA ALA A 88 3.36 4.91 -10.20
C ALA A 88 4.52 4.10 -9.62
N ARG A 89 4.62 4.02 -8.28
CA ARG A 89 5.81 3.50 -7.59
C ARG A 89 5.72 2.03 -7.22
N THR A 90 4.56 1.56 -6.75
CA THR A 90 4.40 0.14 -6.36
C THR A 90 4.65 -0.82 -7.53
N PRO A 91 4.13 -0.56 -8.76
CA PRO A 91 4.32 -1.46 -9.89
C PRO A 91 5.77 -1.64 -10.34
N THR A 92 6.68 -0.75 -9.95
CA THR A 92 8.12 -0.90 -10.22
C THR A 92 8.73 -2.15 -9.56
N SER A 93 8.04 -2.72 -8.58
CA SER A 93 8.52 -3.88 -7.80
C SER A 93 7.45 -4.96 -7.55
N TYR A 94 6.20 -4.73 -7.96
CA TYR A 94 5.10 -5.70 -7.82
C TYR A 94 4.12 -5.64 -8.99
N GLN A 95 3.93 -6.76 -9.70
CA GLN A 95 2.99 -6.81 -10.83
C GLN A 95 1.63 -7.46 -10.48
N GLY A 96 1.48 -7.98 -9.26
CA GLY A 96 0.23 -8.63 -8.84
C GLY A 96 -0.90 -7.63 -8.54
N PRO A 97 -2.10 -8.14 -8.20
CA PRO A 97 -3.27 -7.30 -7.91
C PRO A 97 -3.06 -6.45 -6.67
N LEU A 98 -3.32 -5.14 -6.80
CA LEU A 98 -3.22 -4.15 -5.74
C LEU A 98 -4.46 -3.27 -5.68
N VAL A 99 -4.99 -3.01 -4.47
CA VAL A 99 -6.02 -1.99 -4.25
C VAL A 99 -5.50 -0.96 -3.25
N VAL A 100 -5.70 0.33 -3.56
CA VAL A 100 -5.55 1.38 -2.56
C VAL A 100 -6.82 1.41 -1.71
N GLY A 101 -6.72 0.99 -0.45
CA GLY A 101 -7.85 0.97 0.47
C GLY A 101 -8.39 2.38 0.74
N ARG A 102 -9.68 2.45 0.99
CA ARG A 102 -10.39 3.70 1.37
C ARG A 102 -11.23 3.46 2.60
N ASP A 103 -11.49 4.52 3.35
CA ASP A 103 -12.39 4.44 4.49
C ASP A 103 -13.74 3.85 4.06
N VAL A 104 -14.24 2.90 4.86
CA VAL A 104 -15.53 2.22 4.64
C VAL A 104 -15.55 1.35 3.36
N SER A 105 -14.40 1.03 2.77
CA SER A 105 -14.32 -0.04 1.78
C SER A 105 -14.58 -1.41 2.40
N SER A 106 -15.09 -2.35 1.60
CA SER A 106 -15.33 -3.73 2.04
C SER A 106 -14.58 -4.73 1.16
N LEU A 107 -14.22 -5.88 1.76
CA LEU A 107 -13.47 -6.95 1.12
C LEU A 107 -14.26 -8.26 1.27
N ILE A 108 -14.43 -8.98 0.17
CA ILE A 108 -15.03 -10.31 0.16
C ILE A 108 -13.93 -11.31 -0.19
N ILE A 109 -13.68 -12.25 0.72
CA ILE A 109 -12.69 -13.33 0.56
C ILE A 109 -13.45 -14.63 0.28
N SER A 110 -13.23 -15.18 -0.91
CA SER A 110 -13.81 -16.43 -1.39
C SER A 110 -12.74 -17.20 -2.18
N ASP A 111 -13.10 -17.91 -3.24
CA ASP A 111 -12.13 -18.45 -4.19
C ASP A 111 -11.23 -17.32 -4.76
N ASP A 112 -11.87 -16.19 -5.08
CA ASP A 112 -11.24 -14.90 -5.38
C ASP A 112 -11.41 -13.90 -4.22
N VAL A 113 -10.54 -12.87 -4.20
CA VAL A 113 -10.67 -11.73 -3.29
C VAL A 113 -11.11 -10.49 -4.07
N LYS A 114 -12.20 -9.86 -3.62
CA LYS A 114 -12.83 -8.70 -4.27
C LYS A 114 -12.94 -7.53 -3.31
N ALA A 115 -12.75 -6.32 -3.83
CA ALA A 115 -12.87 -5.07 -3.07
C ALA A 115 -14.05 -4.24 -3.58
N PHE A 116 -14.72 -3.53 -2.67
CA PHE A 116 -15.85 -2.67 -2.96
C PHE A 116 -15.70 -1.32 -2.26
N ALA A 117 -16.11 -0.25 -2.93
CA ALA A 117 -16.16 1.09 -2.40
C ALA A 117 -17.33 1.25 -1.39
N PRO A 118 -17.40 2.37 -0.65
CA PRO A 118 -18.47 2.58 0.34
C PRO A 118 -19.89 2.56 -0.22
N ASP A 119 -20.05 2.89 -1.51
CA ASP A 119 -21.34 2.83 -2.23
C ASP A 119 -21.67 1.42 -2.77
N GLY A 120 -20.84 0.42 -2.48
CA GLY A 120 -20.99 -0.96 -2.95
C GLY A 120 -20.51 -1.20 -4.37
N SER A 121 -19.98 -0.19 -5.07
CA SER A 121 -19.39 -0.39 -6.40
C SER A 121 -18.09 -1.22 -6.31
N PRO A 122 -17.83 -2.12 -7.26
CA PRO A 122 -16.60 -2.92 -7.26
C PRO A 122 -15.38 -2.06 -7.56
N ILE A 123 -14.29 -2.28 -6.83
CA ILE A 123 -12.99 -1.67 -7.08
C ILE A 123 -12.15 -2.66 -7.88
N ALA A 124 -11.77 -2.28 -9.11
CA ALA A 124 -10.85 -3.05 -9.91
C ALA A 124 -9.43 -2.97 -9.32
N PRO A 125 -8.75 -4.10 -9.06
CA PRO A 125 -7.35 -4.07 -8.68
C PRO A 125 -6.50 -3.47 -9.79
N LEU A 126 -5.54 -2.65 -9.37
CA LEU A 126 -4.43 -2.22 -10.20
C LEU A 126 -3.56 -3.43 -10.46
N THR A 127 -3.19 -3.65 -11.71
CA THR A 127 -2.16 -4.61 -12.10
C THR A 127 -1.04 -3.83 -12.75
N GLY A 128 0.21 -4.24 -12.49
CA GLY A 128 1.34 -3.68 -13.22
C GLY A 128 1.15 -3.94 -14.71
N ALA A 129 1.44 -2.95 -15.56
CA ALA A 129 1.49 -3.18 -17.00
C ALA A 129 2.50 -4.30 -17.28
N GLN A 130 2.07 -5.32 -18.02
CA GLN A 130 2.94 -6.39 -18.52
C GLN A 130 3.95 -5.83 -19.53
#